data_AF-A0A0G1Y9F3-F1
#
_entry.id   AF-A0A0G1Y9F3-F1
#
_cell.length_a   1.000
_cell.length_b   1.000
_cell.length_c   1.000
_cell.angle_alpha   90.00
_cell.angle_beta   90.00
_cell.angle_gamma   90.00
#
_symmetry.space_group_name_H-M   'P 1'
#
loop_
_entity.id
_entity.type
_entity.pdbx_description
1 polymer ?
#
loop_
_entity_poly.entity_id
_entity_poly.type
_entity_poly.pdbx_seq_one_letter_code
_entity_poly.pdbx_strand_id
1 'polypeptide(L)'
;MLEQFFLIALVVQLVHSVEELATGFHRRWYLFKMSFRTFLAFEILFSAFWIFVFFSASLPYREYLQAFFLILMFANGVQHLVWWGSEKRYVPGLMTAFVHLVVFLVFYFTMLFS
;
A
#
# COMPACT_ATOMS: atom_id res chain seq x y z
N MET A 1 -1.62 -18.98 -3.24
CA MET A 1 -0.41 -18.13 -3.19
C MET A 1 -0.76 -16.65 -3.28
N LEU A 2 -1.45 -16.19 -4.32
CA LEU A 2 -1.90 -14.79 -4.46
C LEU A 2 -2.59 -14.25 -3.19
N GLU A 3 -3.59 -14.97 -2.67
CA GLU A 3 -4.33 -14.55 -1.48
C GLU A 3 -3.45 -14.37 -0.23
N GLN A 4 -2.38 -15.17 -0.08
CA GLN A 4 -1.44 -15.04 1.04
C GLN A 4 -0.61 -13.76 0.91
N PHE A 5 -0.05 -13.50 -0.28
CA PHE A 5 0.69 -12.26 -0.54
C PHE A 5 -0.21 -11.03 -0.44
N PHE A 6 -1.46 -11.14 -0.91
CA PHE A 6 -2.46 -10.11 -0.74
C PHE A 6 -2.73 -9.81 0.73
N LEU A 7 -2.93 -10.83 1.57
CA LEU A 7 -3.12 -10.65 3.01
C LEU A 7 -1.90 -10.00 3.68
N ILE A 8 -0.68 -10.44 3.34
CA ILE A 8 0.55 -9.85 3.86
C ILE A 8 0.62 -8.36 3.47
N ALA A 9 0.43 -8.05 2.18
CA ALA A 9 0.43 -6.68 1.70
C ALA A 9 -0.67 -5.84 2.35
N LEU A 10 -1.84 -6.42 2.62
CA LEU A 10 -2.94 -5.73 3.29
C LEU A 10 -2.57 -5.36 4.73
N VAL A 11 -1.95 -6.28 5.48
CA VAL A 11 -1.44 -5.99 6.82
C VAL A 11 -0.37 -4.90 6.78
N VAL A 12 0.57 -4.96 5.84
CA VAL A 12 1.60 -3.93 5.67
C VAL A 12 0.95 -2.58 5.35
N GLN A 13 -0.07 -2.56 4.50
CA GLN A 13 -0.80 -1.34 4.15
C GLN A 13 -1.50 -0.72 5.37
N LEU A 14 -2.11 -1.52 6.24
CA LEU A 14 -2.70 -0.98 7.48
C LEU A 14 -1.65 -0.32 8.37
N VAL A 15 -0.45 -0.91 8.47
CA VAL A 15 0.66 -0.31 9.21
C VAL A 15 1.18 0.94 8.48
N HIS A 16 1.23 0.93 7.15
CA HIS A 16 1.60 2.09 6.32
C HIS A 16 0.66 3.27 6.56
N SER A 17 -0.65 3.05 6.50
CA SER A 17 -1.66 4.07 6.82
C SER A 17 -1.44 4.69 8.21
N VAL A 18 -1.10 3.87 9.21
CA VAL A 18 -0.78 4.34 10.57
C VAL A 18 0.50 5.20 10.59
N GLU A 19 1.56 4.76 9.92
CA GLU A 19 2.82 5.51 9.77
C GLU A 19 2.56 6.88 9.12
N GLU A 20 1.80 6.92 8.02
CA GLU A 20 1.48 8.15 7.29
C GLU A 20 0.61 9.12 8.10
N LEU A 21 -0.37 8.60 8.84
CA LEU A 21 -1.18 9.40 9.76
C LEU A 21 -0.32 10.00 10.88
N ALA A 22 0.57 9.20 11.48
CA ALA A 22 1.44 9.63 12.58
C ALA A 22 2.50 10.65 12.14
N THR A 23 3.02 10.51 10.91
CA THR A 23 4.10 11.35 10.38
C THR A 23 3.60 12.54 9.56
N GLY A 24 2.28 12.63 9.34
CA GLY A 24 1.63 13.80 8.75
C GLY A 24 1.74 13.86 7.23
N PHE A 25 1.62 12.71 6.54
CA PHE A 25 1.66 12.61 5.07
C PHE A 25 0.78 13.68 4.39
N HIS A 26 -0.47 13.82 4.83
CA HIS A 26 -1.44 14.79 4.31
C HIS A 26 -0.96 16.26 4.21
N ARG A 27 0.06 16.66 4.98
CA ARG A 27 0.66 18.02 4.93
C ARG A 27 1.93 18.09 4.11
N ARG A 28 2.65 16.97 4.00
CA ARG A 28 4.01 16.90 3.43
C ARG A 28 4.00 16.39 2.00
N TRP A 29 2.95 15.68 1.58
CA TRP A 29 2.90 15.11 0.26
C TRP A 29 3.03 16.18 -0.83
N TYR A 30 3.95 15.94 -1.78
CA TYR A 30 4.37 16.91 -2.79
C TYR A 30 3.37 17.06 -3.93
N LEU A 31 2.51 16.06 -4.19
CA LEU A 31 1.52 16.13 -5.26
C LEU A 31 0.30 16.96 -4.86
N PHE A 32 -0.24 16.69 -3.67
CA PHE A 32 -1.35 17.47 -3.15
C PHE A 32 -1.39 17.48 -1.63
N LYS A 33 -1.75 18.64 -1.10
CA LYS A 33 -2.02 18.84 0.33
C LYS A 33 -3.50 18.65 0.58
N MET A 34 -3.84 18.02 1.70
CA MET A 34 -5.23 17.82 2.06
C MET A 34 -5.46 17.96 3.56
N SER A 35 -6.72 18.15 3.95
CA SER A 35 -7.09 18.16 5.36
C SER A 35 -6.88 16.76 5.98
N PHE A 36 -6.55 16.70 7.26
CA PHE A 36 -6.44 15.43 7.99
C PHE A 36 -7.71 14.59 7.89
N ARG A 37 -8.90 15.22 7.93
CA ARG A 37 -10.19 14.53 7.83
C ARG A 37 -10.38 13.85 6.47
N THR A 38 -10.00 14.54 5.39
CA THR A 38 -10.06 13.99 4.03
C THR A 38 -9.12 12.79 3.90
N PHE A 39 -7.90 12.91 4.40
CA PHE A 39 -6.91 11.83 4.38
C PHE A 39 -7.38 10.63 5.21
N LEU A 40 -7.83 10.85 6.44
CA LEU A 40 -8.34 9.78 7.31
C LEU A 40 -9.55 9.07 6.69
N ALA A 41 -10.48 9.81 6.09
CA ALA A 41 -11.62 9.21 5.40
C ALA A 41 -11.19 8.35 4.21
N PHE A 42 -10.21 8.83 3.43
CA PHE A 42 -9.61 8.04 2.35
C PHE A 42 -8.99 6.74 2.89
N GLU A 43 -8.15 6.80 3.93
CA GLU A 43 -7.49 5.61 4.50
C GLU A 43 -8.49 4.58 5.03
N ILE A 44 -9.55 5.03 5.71
CA ILE A 44 -10.61 4.16 6.20
C ILE A 44 -11.35 3.49 5.04
N LEU A 45 -11.75 4.25 4.03
CA LEU A 45 -12.49 3.71 2.87
C LEU A 45 -11.62 2.76 2.04
N PHE A 46 -10.36 3.13 1.82
CA PHE A 46 -9.39 2.31 1.09
C PHE A 46 -9.16 0.98 1.81
N SER A 47 -8.90 1.02 3.12
CA SER A 47 -8.71 -0.18 3.94
C SER A 47 -9.96 -1.04 4.00
N ALA A 48 -11.13 -0.43 4.22
CA ALA A 48 -12.41 -1.15 4.28
C ALA A 48 -12.73 -1.86 2.97
N PHE A 49 -12.46 -1.22 1.82
CA PHE A 49 -12.64 -1.83 0.50
C PHE A 49 -11.76 -3.09 0.34
N TRP A 50 -10.46 -3.00 0.65
CA TRP A 50 -9.57 -4.15 0.49
C TRP A 50 -9.80 -5.27 1.51
N ILE A 51 -10.21 -4.92 2.73
CA ILE A 51 -10.70 -5.89 3.72
C ILE A 51 -11.97 -6.59 3.21
N PHE A 52 -12.89 -5.86 2.58
CA PHE A 52 -14.09 -6.45 1.96
C PHE A 52 -13.72 -7.42 0.83
N VAL A 53 -12.76 -7.07 -0.03
CA VAL A 53 -12.24 -7.96 -1.09
C VAL A 53 -11.64 -9.24 -0.49
N PHE A 54 -10.97 -9.14 0.67
CA PHE A 54 -10.43 -10.30 1.38
C PHE A 54 -11.54 -11.28 1.80
N PHE A 55 -12.58 -10.80 2.48
CA PHE A 55 -13.63 -11.65 3.05
C PHE A 55 -14.71 -12.11 2.06
N SER A 56 -14.80 -11.47 0.89
CA SER A 56 -15.85 -11.76 -0.10
C SER A 56 -15.39 -12.78 -1.14
N ALA A 57 -15.38 -14.06 -0.78
CA ALA A 57 -14.90 -15.14 -1.66
C ALA A 57 -15.68 -15.26 -2.99
N SER A 58 -16.96 -14.89 -3.01
CA SER A 58 -17.82 -14.91 -4.20
C SER A 58 -17.79 -13.62 -5.03
N LEU A 59 -16.92 -12.67 -4.69
CA LEU A 59 -16.82 -11.40 -5.41
C LEU A 59 -16.33 -11.63 -6.85
N PRO A 60 -17.05 -11.13 -7.88
CA PRO A 60 -16.58 -11.20 -9.26
C PRO A 60 -15.21 -10.55 -9.40
N TYR A 61 -14.31 -11.21 -10.14
CA TYR A 61 -12.95 -10.71 -10.42
C TYR A 61 -12.08 -10.48 -9.16
N ARG A 62 -12.37 -11.14 -8.03
CA ARG A 62 -11.58 -11.05 -6.78
C ARG A 62 -10.08 -11.22 -7.01
N GLU A 63 -9.67 -12.20 -7.81
CA GLU A 63 -8.25 -12.47 -8.09
C GLU A 63 -7.58 -11.29 -8.82
N TYR A 64 -8.26 -10.68 -9.79
CA TYR A 64 -7.74 -9.50 -10.48
C TYR A 64 -7.61 -8.30 -9.55
N LEU A 65 -8.57 -8.11 -8.63
CA LEU A 65 -8.50 -7.07 -7.59
C LEU A 65 -7.31 -7.32 -6.65
N GLN A 66 -7.09 -8.55 -6.20
CA GLN A 66 -5.96 -8.91 -5.35
C GLN A 66 -4.61 -8.69 -6.05
N ALA A 67 -4.48 -9.10 -7.31
CA ALA A 67 -3.28 -8.87 -8.10
C ALA A 67 -3.04 -7.37 -8.34
N PHE A 68 -4.10 -6.62 -8.66
CA PHE A 68 -4.03 -5.17 -8.81
C PHE A 68 -3.58 -4.49 -7.52
N PHE A 69 -4.08 -4.92 -6.36
CA PHE A 69 -3.64 -4.40 -5.06
C PHE A 69 -2.14 -4.58 -4.85
N LEU A 70 -1.59 -5.76 -5.14
CA LEU A 70 -0.14 -5.99 -5.02
C LEU A 70 0.67 -5.03 -5.91
N ILE A 71 0.25 -4.83 -7.16
CA ILE A 71 0.88 -3.89 -8.09
C ILE A 71 0.75 -2.45 -7.58
N LEU A 72 -0.41 -2.07 -7.04
CA LEU A 72 -0.67 -0.75 -6.49
C LEU A 72 0.23 -0.46 -5.28
N MET A 73 0.40 -1.42 -4.37
CA MET A 73 1.29 -1.31 -3.22
C MET A 73 2.76 -1.23 -3.64
N PHE A 74 3.15 -1.97 -4.66
CA PHE A 74 4.48 -1.83 -5.26
C PHE A 74 4.71 -0.43 -5.84
N ALA A 75 3.75 0.09 -6.61
CA ALA A 75 3.83 1.42 -7.18
C ALA A 75 3.88 2.51 -6.10
N ASN A 76 3.10 2.36 -5.02
CA ASN A 76 3.21 3.22 -3.83
C ASN A 76 4.62 3.13 -3.24
N GLY A 77 5.15 1.93 -3.00
CA GLY A 77 6.50 1.73 -2.47
C GLY A 77 7.60 2.42 -3.31
N VAL A 78 7.52 2.30 -4.64
CA VAL A 78 8.43 2.98 -5.58
C VAL A 78 8.30 4.49 -5.45
N GLN A 79 7.08 5.01 -5.37
CA GLN A 79 6.82 6.44 -5.25
C GLN A 79 7.43 7.04 -3.97
N HIS A 80 7.32 6.37 -2.82
CA HIS A 80 7.96 6.81 -1.58
C HIS A 80 9.48 6.76 -1.67
N LEU A 81 10.05 5.74 -2.33
CA LEU A 81 11.50 5.64 -2.53
C LEU A 81 12.03 6.77 -3.41
N VAL A 82 11.34 7.10 -4.50
CA VAL A 82 11.67 8.24 -5.36
C VAL A 82 11.55 9.55 -4.60
N TRP A 83 10.49 9.72 -3.81
CA TRP A 83 10.29 10.91 -2.99
C TRP A 83 11.40 11.10 -1.96
N TRP A 84 11.76 10.03 -1.24
CA TRP A 84 12.91 10.01 -0.34
C TRP A 84 14.21 10.37 -1.04
N GLY A 85 14.47 9.79 -2.23
CA GLY A 85 15.65 10.09 -3.03
C GLY A 85 15.74 11.56 -3.46
N SER A 86 14.60 12.19 -3.75
CA SER A 86 14.50 13.61 -4.09
C SER A 86 14.74 14.53 -2.89
N GLU A 87 14.08 14.25 -1.76
CA GLU A 87 14.17 15.09 -0.55
C GLU A 87 15.45 14.86 0.26
N LYS A 88 16.10 13.70 0.08
CA LYS A 88 17.26 13.23 0.86
C LYS A 88 17.02 13.26 2.37
N ARG A 89 15.77 13.11 2.78
CA ARG A 89 15.29 13.11 4.16
C ARG A 89 14.15 12.11 4.29
N TYR A 90 13.92 11.63 5.51
CA TYR A 90 12.82 10.72 5.78
C TYR A 90 11.47 11.34 5.35
N VAL A 91 10.69 10.58 4.59
CA VAL A 91 9.35 10.94 4.15
C VAL A 91 8.32 10.06 4.87
N PRO A 92 7.13 10.59 5.19
CA PRO A 92 6.02 9.78 5.73
C PRO A 92 5.81 8.49 4.94
N GLY A 93 5.57 7.37 5.63
CA GLY A 93 5.30 6.06 4.99
C GLY A 93 6.52 5.32 4.43
N LEU A 94 7.73 5.89 4.50
CA LEU A 94 8.93 5.31 3.86
C LEU A 94 9.30 3.93 4.40
N MET A 95 9.16 3.69 5.70
CA MET A 95 9.60 2.44 6.32
C MET A 95 8.76 1.27 5.79
N THR A 96 7.44 1.41 5.83
CA THR A 96 6.49 0.41 5.32
C THR A 96 6.46 0.34 3.79
N ALA A 97 6.73 1.44 3.08
CA ALA A 97 6.91 1.44 1.63
C ALA A 97 8.02 0.48 1.18
N PHE A 98 9.14 0.41 1.91
CA PHE A 98 10.20 -0.56 1.63
C PHE A 98 9.72 -2.02 1.80
N VAL A 99 8.87 -2.27 2.81
CA VAL A 99 8.28 -3.58 3.03
C VAL A 99 7.36 -3.96 1.87
N HIS A 100 6.55 -3.03 1.34
CA HIS A 100 5.72 -3.27 0.15
C HIS A 100 6.55 -3.69 -1.07
N LEU A 101 7.70 -3.05 -1.31
CA LEU A 101 8.62 -3.44 -2.39
C LEU A 101 9.11 -4.87 -2.22
N VAL A 102 9.57 -5.24 -1.01
CA VAL A 102 10.07 -6.59 -0.72
C VAL A 102 8.97 -7.63 -0.91
N VAL A 103 7.78 -7.39 -0.36
CA VAL A 103 6.63 -8.31 -0.50
C VAL A 103 6.30 -8.55 -1.97
N PHE A 104 6.25 -7.49 -2.78
CA PHE A 104 5.98 -7.61 -4.21
C PHE A 104 7.08 -8.34 -4.97
N LEU A 105 8.35 -8.05 -4.69
CA LEU A 105 9.47 -8.73 -5.35
C LEU A 105 9.48 -10.24 -5.04
N VAL A 106 9.25 -10.60 -3.77
CA VAL A 106 9.13 -12.01 -3.37
C VAL A 106 7.94 -12.67 -4.09
N PHE A 107 6.78 -12.01 -4.15
CA PHE A 107 5.63 -12.50 -4.91
C PHE A 107 5.98 -12.71 -6.39
N TYR A 108 6.56 -11.70 -7.04
CA TYR A 108 6.89 -11.70 -8.46
C TYR A 108 7.85 -12.83 -8.82
N PHE A 109 8.96 -12.97 -8.09
CA PHE A 109 9.93 -14.04 -8.36
C PHE A 109 9.37 -15.42 -8.01
N THR A 110 8.54 -15.55 -6.98
CA THR A 110 7.84 -16.81 -6.72
C THR A 110 6.96 -17.20 -7.91
N MET A 111 6.18 -16.25 -8.45
CA MET A 111 5.31 -16.50 -9.61
C MET A 111 6.09 -16.76 -10.91
N LEU A 112 7.28 -16.16 -11.09
CA LEU A 112 8.09 -16.31 -12.30
C LEU A 112 8.78 -17.68 -12.38
N PHE A 113 9.14 -18.26 -11.24
CA PHE A 113 9.89 -19.52 -11.14
C PHE A 113 9.04 -20.71 -10.65
N SER A 114 7.73 -20.53 -10.46
CA SER A 114 6.76 -21.61 -10.19
C SER A 114 6.08 -22.06 -11.47
#